data_AF-A0A3C0XI56-F1
#
_entry.id   AF-A0A3C0XI56-F1
#
_cell.length_a   1.000
_cell.length_b   1.000
_cell.length_c   1.000
_cell.angle_alpha   90.00
_cell.angle_beta   90.00
_cell.angle_gamma   90.00
#
_symmetry.space_group_name_H-M   'P 1'
#
loop_
_entity.id
_entity.type
_entity.pdbx_description
1 polymer ?
#
loop_
_entity_poly.entity_id
_entity_poly.type
_entity_poly.pdbx_seq_one_letter_code
_entity_poly.pdbx_strand_id
1 'polypeptide(L)' 'MPDIAGAPAYLAGKAAHISGIAAHGATLSITLAKPAGDFLSRISMANFCPVPSGRLHPNGPTGPIPS' A
#
# COMPACT_ATOMS: atom_id res chain seq x y z
N MET A 1 -7.29 -9.36 0.50
CA MET A 1 -6.06 -8.84 1.15
C MET A 1 -6.02 -9.16 2.66
N PRO A 2 -6.44 -10.36 3.13
CA PRO A 2 -6.52 -10.64 4.56
C PRO A 2 -5.15 -10.81 5.24
N ASP A 3 -4.07 -10.83 4.46
CA ASP A 3 -2.74 -11.15 4.97
C ASP A 3 -2.07 -9.99 5.70
N ILE A 4 -2.48 -8.73 5.49
CA ILE A 4 -1.90 -7.57 6.19
C ILE A 4 -2.68 -7.30 7.46
N ALA A 5 -1.97 -7.15 8.58
CA ALA A 5 -2.60 -6.84 9.86
C ALA A 5 -3.45 -5.55 9.76
N GLY A 6 -4.68 -5.61 10.25
CA GLY A 6 -5.62 -4.48 10.24
C GLY A 6 -6.31 -4.18 8.90
N ALA A 7 -5.95 -4.84 7.79
CA ALA A 7 -6.59 -4.61 6.49
C ALA A 7 -8.11 -4.87 6.49
N PRO A 8 -8.64 -5.95 7.11
CA PRO A 8 -10.09 -6.16 7.18
C PRO A 8 -10.84 -5.05 7.92
N ALA A 9 -10.26 -4.48 8.97
CA ALA A 9 -10.87 -3.40 9.74
C ALA A 9 -10.93 -2.10 8.93
N TYR A 10 -9.85 -1.78 8.20
CA TYR A 10 -9.81 -0.65 7.28
C TYR A 10 -10.84 -0.79 6.15
N LEU A 11 -10.88 -1.96 5.48
CA LEU A 11 -11.83 -2.23 4.40
C LEU A 11 -13.29 -2.20 4.86
N ALA A 12 -13.55 -2.55 6.12
CA ALA A 12 -14.88 -2.45 6.73
C ALA A 12 -15.24 -1.02 7.21
N GLY A 13 -14.37 -0.02 7.00
CA GLY A 13 -14.59 1.35 7.47
C GLY A 13 -14.47 1.53 8.98
N LYS A 14 -13.90 0.56 9.70
CA LYS A 14 -13.78 0.57 11.16
C LYS A 14 -12.45 1.15 11.65
N ALA A 15 -11.50 1.38 10.75
CA ALA A 15 -10.20 1.97 11.05
C ALA A 15 -9.85 3.02 9.98
N ALA A 16 -9.26 4.14 10.41
CA ALA A 16 -8.81 5.20 9.51
C ALA A 16 -7.58 4.81 8.69
N HIS A 17 -6.76 3.87 9.19
CA HIS A 17 -5.54 3.40 8.55
C HIS A 17 -5.36 1.88 8.74
N ILE A 18 -4.56 1.26 7.87
CA ILE A 18 -4.18 -0.15 8.00
C ILE A 18 -3.03 -0.25 9.00
N SER A 19 -3.26 -0.85 10.17
CA SER A 19 -2.27 -0.89 11.28
C SER A 19 -0.98 -1.63 10.95
N GLY A 20 -1.02 -2.58 10.02
CA GLY A 20 0.15 -3.34 9.56
C GLY A 20 1.01 -2.62 8.53
N ILE A 21 0.73 -1.36 8.17
CA ILE A 21 1.51 -0.60 7.19
C ILE A 21 2.12 0.63 7.87
N ALA A 22 3.45 0.76 7.82
CA ALA A 22 4.17 1.93 8.32
C ALA A 22 5.24 2.37 7.32
N ALA A 23 5.32 3.68 7.06
CA ALA A 23 6.34 4.27 6.21
C ALA A 23 7.21 5.23 7.04
N HIS A 24 8.52 5.14 6.88
CA HIS A 24 9.48 6.02 7.54
C HIS A 24 10.64 6.36 6.58
N GLY A 25 10.65 7.59 6.06
CA GLY A 25 11.58 7.98 5.01
C GLY A 25 11.41 7.09 3.77
N ALA A 26 12.49 6.42 3.36
CA ALA A 26 12.50 5.45 2.25
C ALA A 26 12.12 4.01 2.67
N THR A 27 11.81 3.78 3.94
CA THR A 27 11.52 2.44 4.47
C THR A 27 10.01 2.21 4.57
N LEU A 28 9.53 1.15 3.93
CA LEU A 28 8.16 0.65 4.08
C LEU A 28 8.20 -0.66 4.88
N SER A 29 7.49 -0.69 6.01
CA SER A 29 7.29 -1.88 6.83
C SER A 29 5.87 -2.40 6.67
N ILE A 30 5.74 -3.70 6.41
CA ILE A 30 4.46 -4.39 6.26
C ILE A 30 4.42 -5.59 7.21
N THR A 31 3.47 -5.58 8.15
CA THR A 31 3.24 -6.67 9.10
C THR A 31 2.13 -7.59 8.58
N LEU A 32 2.47 -8.87 8.44
CA LEU A 32 1.52 -9.89 8.01
C LEU A 32 0.77 -10.47 9.22
N ALA A 33 -0.54 -10.69 9.08
CA ALA A 33 -1.39 -11.33 10.06
C ALA A 33 -1.09 -12.83 10.22
N LYS A 34 -0.47 -13.45 9.21
CA LYS A 34 -0.01 -14.83 9.20
C LYS A 34 1.14 -14.99 8.19
N PRO A 35 1.98 -16.04 8.30
CA PRO A 35 2.99 -16.33 7.28
C PRO A 35 2.37 -16.46 5.88
N ALA A 36 2.99 -15.83 4.87
CA ALA A 36 2.58 -15.90 3.47
C ALA A 36 3.82 -15.88 2.56
N GLY A 37 4.27 -17.07 2.14
CA GLY A 37 5.51 -17.23 1.35
C GLY A 37 5.44 -16.59 -0.05
N ASP A 38 4.24 -16.46 -0.61
CA ASP A 38 4.00 -15.85 -1.91
C ASP A 38 3.75 -14.32 -1.83
N PHE A 39 3.85 -13.72 -0.64
CA PHE A 39 3.54 -12.31 -0.42
C PHE A 39 4.31 -11.37 -1.36
N LEU A 40 5.62 -11.58 -1.50
CA LEU A 40 6.46 -10.74 -2.36
C LEU A 40 6.05 -10.82 -3.84
N SER A 41 5.67 -12.01 -4.32
CA SER A 41 5.20 -12.19 -5.69
C SER A 41 3.91 -11.41 -5.95
N ARG A 42 2.99 -11.39 -4.97
CA ARG A 42 1.71 -10.67 -5.09
C ARG A 42 1.89 -9.16 -5.10
N ILE A 43 2.71 -8.60 -4.19
CA ILE A 43 2.92 -7.14 -4.13
C ILE A 43 3.78 -6.61 -5.29
N SER A 44 4.39 -7.48 -6.07
CA SER A 44 5.14 -7.10 -7.28
C SER A 44 4.25 -6.98 -8.52
N MET A 45 2.96 -7.31 -8.42
CA MET A 45 2.01 -7.16 -9.52
C MET A 45 1.62 -5.69 -9.75
N ALA A 46 1.24 -5.34 -10.98
CA ALA A 46 0.99 -3.96 -11.39
C ALA A 46 -0.11 -3.24 -10.57
N ASN A 47 -1.06 -3.98 -10.00
CA ASN A 47 -2.12 -3.46 -9.13
C ASN A 47 -1.60 -2.94 -7.77
N PHE A 48 -0.36 -3.26 -7.39
CA PHE A 48 0.28 -2.81 -6.16
C PHE A 48 1.36 -1.75 -6.40
N CYS A 49 1.52 -1.27 -7.64
CA CYS A 49 2.42 -0.15 -7.91
C CYS A 49 1.95 1.10 -7.13
N PRO A 50 2.87 1.79 -6.43
CA PRO A 50 2.53 3.03 -5.75
C PRO A 50 2.13 4.09 -6.77
N VAL A 51 1.14 4.89 -6.41
CA VAL A 51 0.71 6.05 -7.20
C VAL A 51 1.00 7.32 -6.42
N PRO A 52 1.31 8.44 -7.10
CA PRO A 52 1.48 9.73 -6.44
C PRO A 52 0.26 10.09 -5.59
N SER A 53 0.49 10.54 -4.35
CA SER A 53 -0.56 11.07 -3.49
C SER A 53 -0.98 12.46 -3.99
N GLY A 54 -2.27 12.65 -4.30
CA GLY A 54 -2.80 13.94 -4.74
C GLY A 54 -3.84 13.83 -5.85
N ARG A 55 -4.23 14.98 -6.40
CA ARG A 55 -5.17 15.03 -7.52
C ARG A 55 -4.48 14.48 -8.77
N LEU A 56 -4.99 13.37 -9.29
CA LEU A 56 -4.61 12.89 -10.61
C LEU A 56 -5.09 13.93 -11.63
N HIS A 57 -4.16 14.55 -12.35
CA HIS A 57 -4.52 15.40 -13.47
C HIS A 57 -5.05 14.52 -14.62
N PRO A 58 -6.09 14.98 -15.37
CA PRO A 58 -6.68 14.20 -16.46
C PRO A 58 -5.68 13.76 -17.53
N ASN A 59 -4.58 14.51 -17.68
CA ASN A 59 -3.55 14.29 -18.68
C ASN A 59 -2.28 13.63 -18.10
N GLY A 60 -2.34 13.10 -16.87
CA GLY A 60 -1.19 12.49 -16.20
C GLY A 60 -0.36 13.48 -15.37
N PRO A 61 0.81 13.06 -14.83
CA PRO A 61 1.63 13.88 -13.95
C PRO A 61 2.06 15.18 -14.63
N THR A 62 1.85 16.33 -13.99
CA THR A 62 2.27 17.65 -14.49
C THR A 62 3.61 18.10 -13.91
N GLY A 63 4.24 17.28 -13.07
CA GLY A 63 5.53 17.53 -12.45
C GLY A 63 6.44 16.30 -12.52
N PRO A 64 7.73 16.44 -12.16
CA PRO A 64 8.67 15.33 -12.17
C PRO A 64 8.14 14.17 -11.33
N ILE A 65 8.22 12.96 -11.87
CA ILE A 65 7.97 11.76 -11.08
C ILE A 65 9.18 11.62 -10.14
N PRO A 66 8.99 11.68 -8.81
CA PRO A 66 10.10 11.53 -7.87
C PRO A 66 10.74 10.15 -8.08
N SER A 67 12.04 10.16 -8.36
CA SER A 67 12.91 8.98 -8.45
C SER A 67 13.52 8.65 -7.09
#